data_AF-A0A3C2DFV9-F1
#
_entry.id   AF-A0A3C2DFV9-F1
#
_cell.length_a   1.000
_cell.length_b   1.000
_cell.length_c   1.000
_cell.angle_alpha   90.00
_cell.angle_beta   90.00
_cell.angle_gamma   90.00
#
_symmetry.space_group_name_H-M   'P 1'
#
loop_
_entity.id
_entity.type
_entity.pdbx_description
1 polymer ?
#
loop_
_entity_poly.entity_id
_entity_poly.type
_entity_poly.pdbx_seq_one_letter_code
_entity_poly.pdbx_strand_id
1 'polypeptide(L)'
;MLGVAFLCELNILFSIWSLYLVGLVAQYGMTRVGFSIGLTGQEAKPPDIIGLFIHGVMIGLAIWSVWTARGHLANVWREARRGKSVSTAIVTPRTALWLLIGGSLFLIFWLSAVGYSLILAASWVILFWTSLFLIMKFLAASGFAYLFPNWGTSIPVIWAGTSRMSEATLVASRVVNWRLLAGWRLPVALPHVARLLGARLKARTIYSAVLLGLAIAGLYTVWLCYLDGGATFRTWSLVGAPRGVYNGIAKAVSETSARTVTDPAKIFVWFLGIGAAALTTILQARASWWPFHPVGLLLMFDGYVRLYVLDIFLIWGAKAAILRLGGITLYERVKPGVYGLIVGYAAAVGLSFLVDLIWFPTGGHYIHGY
;
A
#
# COMPACT_ATOMS: atom_id res chain seq x y z
N MET A 1 -7.59 -13.84 7.61
CA MET A 1 -8.39 -12.76 6.98
C MET A 1 -9.73 -12.57 7.64
N LEU A 2 -10.52 -13.64 7.74
CA LEU A 2 -11.89 -13.63 8.27
C LEU A 2 -12.03 -12.85 9.59
N GLY A 3 -11.14 -13.12 10.55
CA GLY A 3 -11.17 -12.44 11.85
C GLY A 3 -10.93 -10.93 11.79
N VAL A 4 -9.96 -10.49 10.99
CA VAL A 4 -9.62 -9.05 10.84
C VAL A 4 -10.71 -8.32 10.08
N ALA A 5 -11.23 -8.92 9.00
CA ALA A 5 -12.32 -8.34 8.21
C ALA A 5 -13.58 -8.13 9.04
N PHE A 6 -13.88 -9.00 10.01
CA PHE A 6 -15.08 -8.87 10.85
C PHE A 6 -15.09 -7.58 11.68
N LEU A 7 -13.91 -7.04 12.01
CA LEU A 7 -13.77 -5.80 12.78
C LEU A 7 -13.97 -4.54 11.92
N CYS A 8 -13.88 -4.65 10.59
CA CYS A 8 -14.12 -3.54 9.67
C CYS A 8 -15.61 -3.17 9.61
N GLU A 9 -15.92 -1.90 9.35
CA GLU A 9 -17.30 -1.45 9.20
C GLU A 9 -18.03 -2.17 8.04
N LEU A 10 -19.33 -2.41 8.23
CA LEU A 10 -20.13 -3.17 7.27
C LEU A 10 -20.16 -2.52 5.87
N ASN A 11 -20.26 -1.18 5.82
CA ASN A 11 -20.27 -0.41 4.57
C ASN A 11 -18.91 -0.50 3.85
N ILE A 12 -17.80 -0.52 4.60
CA ILE A 12 -16.46 -0.68 4.02
C ILE A 12 -16.33 -2.07 3.42
N LEU A 13 -16.71 -3.12 4.16
CA LEU A 13 -16.69 -4.49 3.65
C LEU A 13 -17.54 -4.63 2.38
N PHE A 14 -18.77 -4.10 2.39
CA PHE A 14 -19.65 -4.08 1.22
C PHE A 14 -18.94 -3.45 0.02
N SER A 15 -18.37 -2.27 0.22
CA SER A 15 -17.71 -1.51 -0.84
C SER A 15 -16.51 -2.24 -1.42
N ILE A 16 -15.71 -2.93 -0.60
CA ILE A 16 -14.50 -3.63 -1.06
C ILE A 16 -14.87 -4.78 -2.00
N TRP A 17 -15.74 -5.70 -1.59
CA TRP A 17 -16.04 -6.86 -2.45
C TRP A 17 -16.92 -6.48 -3.65
N SER A 18 -17.90 -5.59 -3.47
CA SER A 18 -18.82 -5.21 -4.57
C SER A 18 -18.11 -4.40 -5.64
N LEU A 19 -17.30 -3.39 -5.27
CA LEU A 19 -16.53 -2.63 -6.24
C LEU A 19 -15.41 -3.47 -6.85
N TYR A 20 -14.86 -4.45 -6.12
CA TYR A 20 -13.96 -5.43 -6.73
C TYR A 20 -14.63 -6.19 -7.88
N LEU A 21 -15.86 -6.66 -7.71
CA LEU A 21 -16.61 -7.32 -8.78
C LEU A 21 -16.91 -6.37 -9.94
N VAL A 22 -17.24 -5.11 -9.66
CA VAL A 22 -17.43 -4.09 -10.71
C VAL A 22 -16.14 -3.87 -11.50
N GLY A 23 -15.00 -3.73 -10.82
CA GLY A 23 -13.68 -3.60 -11.43
C GLY A 23 -13.33 -4.83 -12.26
N LEU A 24 -13.67 -6.02 -11.77
CA LEU A 24 -13.48 -7.28 -12.48
C LEU A 24 -14.32 -7.35 -13.76
N VAL A 25 -15.62 -7.06 -13.68
CA VAL A 25 -16.51 -7.01 -14.85
C VAL A 25 -16.01 -5.96 -15.86
N ALA A 26 -15.59 -4.78 -15.40
CA ALA A 26 -15.04 -3.75 -16.27
C ALA A 26 -13.75 -4.22 -16.96
N GLN A 27 -12.82 -4.82 -16.22
CA GLN A 27 -11.57 -5.32 -16.79
C GLN A 27 -11.81 -6.42 -17.82
N TYR A 28 -12.60 -7.44 -17.46
CA TYR A 28 -12.91 -8.54 -18.35
C TYR A 28 -13.71 -8.05 -19.56
N GLY A 29 -14.69 -7.17 -19.37
CA GLY A 29 -15.43 -6.53 -20.46
C GLY A 29 -14.49 -5.82 -21.45
N MET A 30 -13.63 -4.94 -20.96
CA MET A 30 -12.59 -4.27 -21.78
C MET A 30 -11.69 -5.29 -22.48
N THR A 31 -11.24 -6.33 -21.78
CA THR A 31 -10.38 -7.39 -22.35
C THR A 31 -11.08 -8.15 -23.48
N ARG A 32 -12.37 -8.46 -23.33
CA ARG A 32 -13.14 -9.23 -24.32
C ARG A 32 -13.37 -8.47 -25.61
N VAL A 33 -13.58 -7.16 -25.54
CA VAL A 33 -13.79 -6.31 -26.72
C VAL A 33 -12.48 -5.74 -27.29
N GLY A 34 -11.33 -6.07 -26.69
CA GLY A 34 -10.03 -5.53 -27.08
C GLY A 34 -9.87 -4.04 -26.81
N PHE A 35 -10.60 -3.49 -25.84
CA PHE A 35 -10.53 -2.07 -25.50
C PHE A 35 -9.16 -1.73 -24.91
N SER A 36 -8.49 -0.75 -25.52
CA SER A 36 -7.26 -0.14 -25.05
C SER A 36 -7.34 1.36 -25.24
N ILE A 37 -6.61 2.12 -24.42
CA ILE A 37 -6.62 3.58 -24.49
C ILE A 37 -5.20 4.13 -24.58
N GLY A 38 -5.00 5.12 -25.44
CA GLY A 38 -3.73 5.81 -25.61
C GLY A 38 -3.29 5.91 -27.06
N LEU A 39 -2.14 6.53 -27.25
CA LEU A 39 -1.49 6.69 -28.55
C LEU A 39 -0.97 5.34 -29.08
N THR A 40 -0.91 5.22 -30.41
CA THR A 40 -0.48 3.99 -31.08
C THR A 40 0.92 3.55 -30.67
N GLY A 41 1.07 2.27 -30.32
CA GLY A 41 2.34 1.68 -29.89
C GLY A 41 2.67 1.88 -28.41
N GLN A 42 1.78 2.52 -27.65
CA GLN A 42 1.91 2.69 -26.20
C GLN A 42 0.57 2.60 -25.47
N GLU A 43 -0.41 1.91 -26.05
CA GLU A 43 -1.75 1.81 -25.51
C GLU A 43 -1.74 1.13 -24.13
N ALA A 44 -2.48 1.73 -23.18
CA ALA A 44 -2.73 1.11 -21.89
C ALA A 44 -3.74 -0.04 -22.08
N LYS A 45 -3.34 -1.23 -21.66
CA LYS A 45 -4.20 -2.42 -21.65
C LYS A 45 -5.18 -2.34 -20.47
N PRO A 46 -6.28 -3.14 -20.45
CA PRO A 46 -7.30 -3.05 -19.40
C PRO A 46 -6.77 -3.03 -17.95
N PRO A 47 -5.76 -3.84 -17.55
CA PRO A 47 -5.19 -3.73 -16.20
C PRO A 47 -4.52 -2.38 -15.92
N ASP A 48 -3.84 -1.81 -16.91
CA ASP A 48 -3.15 -0.51 -16.79
C ASP A 48 -4.14 0.65 -16.72
N ILE A 49 -5.26 0.56 -17.46
CA ILE A 49 -6.37 1.51 -17.40
C ILE A 49 -6.94 1.58 -15.98
N ILE A 50 -7.22 0.42 -15.38
CA ILE A 50 -7.73 0.35 -14.02
C ILE A 50 -6.68 0.84 -13.01
N GLY A 51 -5.41 0.48 -13.19
CA GLY A 51 -4.31 0.98 -12.37
C GLY A 51 -4.19 2.51 -12.38
N LEU A 52 -4.33 3.13 -13.56
CA LEU A 52 -4.36 4.59 -13.72
C LEU A 52 -5.54 5.21 -12.98
N PHE A 53 -6.73 4.66 -13.17
CA PHE A 53 -7.95 5.12 -12.51
C PHE A 53 -7.82 5.04 -10.98
N ILE A 54 -7.40 3.89 -10.44
CA ILE A 54 -7.25 3.67 -8.99
C ILE A 54 -6.20 4.62 -8.40
N HIS A 55 -5.12 4.91 -9.12
CA HIS A 55 -4.16 5.91 -8.63
C HIS A 55 -4.72 7.32 -8.68
N GLY A 56 -5.52 7.66 -9.69
CA GLY A 56 -6.31 8.89 -9.70
C GLY A 56 -7.18 9.00 -8.45
N VAL A 57 -7.89 7.92 -8.10
CA VAL A 57 -8.68 7.82 -6.87
C VAL A 57 -7.80 8.07 -5.64
N MET A 58 -6.64 7.41 -5.55
CA MET A 58 -5.69 7.58 -4.44
C MET A 58 -5.30 9.05 -4.24
N ILE A 59 -4.89 9.73 -5.31
CA ILE A 59 -4.48 11.14 -5.26
C ILE A 59 -5.66 12.05 -4.90
N GLY A 60 -6.84 11.81 -5.50
CA GLY A 60 -8.06 12.54 -5.17
C GLY A 60 -8.43 12.43 -3.68
N LEU A 61 -8.35 11.23 -3.11
CA LEU A 61 -8.62 10.99 -1.69
C LEU A 61 -7.56 11.63 -0.78
N ALA A 62 -6.30 11.67 -1.20
CA ALA A 62 -5.25 12.36 -0.47
C ALA A 62 -5.47 13.88 -0.45
N ILE A 63 -5.76 14.49 -1.62
CA ILE A 63 -6.08 15.91 -1.73
C ILE A 63 -7.28 16.26 -0.84
N TRP A 64 -8.36 15.48 -0.92
CA TRP A 64 -9.54 15.68 -0.09
C TRP A 64 -9.22 15.55 1.41
N SER A 65 -8.38 14.58 1.78
CA SER A 65 -7.96 14.37 3.16
C SER A 65 -7.14 15.53 3.72
N VAL A 66 -6.26 16.13 2.91
CA VAL A 66 -5.51 17.34 3.28
C VAL A 66 -6.45 18.54 3.38
N TRP A 67 -7.35 18.70 2.42
CA TRP A 67 -8.32 19.80 2.39
C TRP A 67 -9.24 19.81 3.62
N THR A 68 -9.77 18.64 3.99
CA THR A 68 -10.62 18.48 5.18
C THR A 68 -9.84 18.71 6.48
N ALA A 69 -8.56 18.33 6.53
CA ALA A 69 -7.69 18.51 7.69
C ALA A 69 -7.03 19.89 7.79
N ARG A 70 -7.29 20.84 6.89
CA ARG A 70 -6.59 22.15 6.81
C ARG A 70 -6.54 22.92 8.12
N GLY A 71 -7.63 22.93 8.89
CA GLY A 71 -7.69 23.59 10.20
C GLY A 71 -6.77 22.94 11.24
N HIS A 72 -6.75 21.60 11.26
CA HIS A 72 -5.84 20.84 12.12
C HIS A 72 -4.38 21.03 11.70
N LEU A 73 -4.07 20.97 10.40
CA LEU A 73 -2.73 21.19 9.87
C LEU A 73 -2.21 22.61 10.18
N ALA A 74 -3.06 23.62 10.11
CA ALA A 74 -2.71 24.99 10.51
C ALA A 74 -2.36 25.10 12.01
N ASN A 75 -3.05 24.34 12.86
CA ASN A 75 -2.73 24.27 14.29
C ASN A 75 -1.40 23.55 14.54
N VAL A 76 -1.16 22.41 13.91
CA VAL A 76 0.11 21.66 13.99
C VAL A 76 1.28 22.53 13.51
N TRP A 77 1.09 23.31 12.45
CA TRP A 77 2.09 24.27 11.98
C TRP A 77 2.41 25.37 13.00
N ARG A 78 1.37 25.92 13.66
CA ARG A 78 1.54 26.91 14.73
C ARG A 78 2.31 26.32 15.92
N GLU A 79 2.03 25.07 16.28
CA GLU A 79 2.72 24.35 17.34
C GLU A 79 4.18 24.03 16.99
N ALA A 80 4.46 23.61 15.76
CA ALA A 80 5.81 23.37 15.27
C ALA A 80 6.68 24.64 15.37
N ARG A 81 6.11 25.80 15.01
CA ARG A 81 6.79 27.10 15.15
C ARG A 81 7.01 27.47 16.62
N ARG A 82 6.02 27.29 17.49
CA ARG A 82 6.12 27.63 18.92
C ARG A 82 6.96 26.65 19.74
N GLY A 83 7.14 25.41 19.27
CA GLY A 83 7.92 24.39 19.97
C GLY A 83 7.22 23.77 21.17
N LYS A 84 5.89 23.86 21.24
CA LYS A 84 5.12 23.24 22.33
C LYS A 84 4.96 21.74 22.08
N SER A 85 5.20 20.95 23.12
CA SER A 85 4.96 19.50 23.10
C SER A 85 3.48 19.22 23.35
N VAL A 86 2.85 18.40 22.52
CA VAL A 86 1.51 17.85 22.74
C VAL A 86 1.65 16.42 23.24
N SER A 87 0.88 16.00 24.25
CA SER A 87 1.07 14.71 24.93
C SER A 87 0.76 13.47 24.06
N THR A 88 0.11 13.65 22.92
CA THR A 88 -0.39 12.56 22.06
C THR A 88 0.55 12.20 20.91
N ALA A 89 1.64 12.94 20.69
CA ALA A 89 2.54 12.73 19.57
C ALA A 89 3.82 11.97 19.98
N ILE A 90 4.23 10.98 19.18
CA ILE A 90 5.46 10.18 19.39
C ILE A 90 6.71 11.09 19.45
N VAL A 91 6.69 12.16 18.66
CA VAL A 91 7.69 13.23 18.62
C VAL A 91 6.98 14.58 18.61
N THR A 92 7.64 15.64 19.08
CA THR A 92 7.04 16.99 19.02
C THR A 92 6.74 17.40 17.58
N PRO A 93 5.72 18.26 17.32
CA PRO A 93 5.41 18.75 15.97
C PRO A 93 6.61 19.38 15.26
N ARG A 94 7.48 20.08 16.00
CA ARG A 94 8.71 20.69 15.46
C ARG A 94 9.70 19.62 14.99
N THR A 95 9.93 18.60 15.82
CA THR A 95 10.80 17.48 15.46
C THR A 95 10.25 16.70 14.27
N ALA A 96 8.94 16.43 14.24
CA ALA A 96 8.29 15.76 13.12
C ALA A 96 8.50 16.51 11.80
N LEU A 97 8.35 17.84 11.81
CA LEU A 97 8.57 18.68 10.63
C LEU A 97 10.01 18.58 10.12
N TRP A 98 11.00 18.70 11.01
CA TRP A 98 12.41 18.58 10.62
C TRP A 98 12.79 17.19 10.13
N LEU A 99 12.23 16.14 10.73
CA LEU A 99 12.42 14.76 10.26
C LEU A 99 11.78 14.55 8.88
N LEU A 100 10.60 15.12 8.63
CA LEU A 100 9.94 15.05 7.33
C LEU A 100 10.75 15.79 6.25
N ILE A 101 11.22 17.01 6.55
CA ILE A 101 12.04 17.81 5.62
C ILE A 101 13.38 17.13 5.39
N GLY A 102 14.12 16.80 6.46
CA GLY A 102 15.43 16.16 6.38
C GLY A 102 15.37 14.80 5.69
N GLY A 103 14.37 13.98 6.02
CA GLY A 103 14.13 12.70 5.35
C GLY A 103 13.78 12.86 3.88
N SER A 104 12.97 13.86 3.51
CA SER A 104 12.63 14.14 2.12
C SER A 104 13.84 14.63 1.32
N LEU A 105 14.64 15.54 1.88
CA LEU A 105 15.88 16.02 1.24
C LEU A 105 16.90 14.89 1.06
N PHE A 106 17.07 14.06 2.10
CA PHE A 106 17.93 12.88 2.01
C PHE A 106 17.46 11.90 0.93
N LEU A 107 16.16 11.61 0.86
CA LEU A 107 15.60 10.74 -0.18
C LEU A 107 15.79 11.34 -1.58
N ILE A 108 15.56 12.65 -1.77
CA ILE A 108 15.80 13.31 -3.06
C ILE A 108 17.28 13.22 -3.46
N PHE A 109 18.18 13.51 -2.52
CA PHE A 109 19.62 13.38 -2.74
C PHE A 109 20.01 11.94 -3.11
N TRP A 110 19.56 10.96 -2.33
CA TRP A 110 19.85 9.55 -2.57
C TRP A 110 19.31 9.07 -3.91
N LEU A 111 18.06 9.41 -4.26
CA LEU A 111 17.47 9.07 -5.56
C LEU A 111 18.26 9.70 -6.71
N SER A 112 18.68 10.96 -6.55
CA SER A 112 19.51 11.65 -7.55
C SER A 112 20.87 10.95 -7.72
N ALA A 113 21.50 10.54 -6.61
CA ALA A 113 22.74 9.78 -6.63
C ALA A 113 22.59 8.38 -7.26
N VAL A 114 21.42 7.74 -7.14
CA VAL A 114 21.10 6.46 -7.80
C VAL A 114 20.86 6.63 -9.30
N GLY A 115 20.58 7.85 -9.78
CA GLY A 115 20.44 8.17 -11.21
C GLY A 115 19.11 8.80 -11.62
N TYR A 116 18.25 9.18 -10.67
CA TYR A 116 17.05 9.97 -10.97
C TYR A 116 17.42 11.40 -11.38
N SER A 117 16.65 11.99 -12.29
CA SER A 117 16.62 13.45 -12.42
C SER A 117 15.99 14.09 -11.19
N LEU A 118 16.40 15.32 -10.85
CA LEU A 118 15.93 16.01 -9.64
C LEU A 118 14.40 16.15 -9.59
N ILE A 119 13.77 16.45 -10.73
CA ILE A 119 12.31 16.57 -10.84
C ILE A 119 11.64 15.23 -10.55
N LEU A 120 12.12 14.14 -11.15
CA LEU A 120 11.55 12.81 -10.94
C LEU A 120 11.79 12.32 -9.50
N ALA A 121 12.94 12.63 -8.90
CA ALA A 121 13.22 12.33 -7.51
C ALA A 121 12.23 13.06 -6.57
N ALA A 122 12.02 14.36 -6.78
CA ALA A 122 11.05 15.14 -6.01
C ALA A 122 9.61 14.63 -6.19
N SER A 123 9.19 14.39 -7.43
CA SER A 123 7.85 13.82 -7.72
C SER A 123 7.67 12.45 -7.06
N TRP A 124 8.68 11.59 -7.12
CA TRP A 124 8.66 10.27 -6.50
C TRP A 124 8.51 10.37 -4.98
N VAL A 125 9.25 11.26 -4.31
CA VAL A 125 9.16 11.47 -2.86
C VAL A 125 7.80 12.03 -2.45
N ILE A 126 7.21 12.94 -3.23
CA ILE A 126 5.84 13.44 -2.99
C ILE A 126 4.82 12.31 -3.08
N LEU A 127 4.89 11.48 -4.13
CA LEU A 127 3.99 10.34 -4.30
C LEU A 127 4.16 9.30 -3.19
N PHE A 128 5.41 9.04 -2.77
CA PHE A 128 5.73 8.16 -1.65
C PHE A 128 5.04 8.63 -0.35
N TRP A 129 5.24 9.88 0.05
CA TRP A 129 4.62 10.43 1.25
C TRP A 129 3.10 10.48 1.15
N THR A 130 2.57 10.83 -0.02
CA THR A 130 1.13 10.87 -0.28
C THR A 130 0.50 9.50 -0.09
N SER A 131 1.15 8.46 -0.62
CA SER A 131 0.69 7.08 -0.50
C SER A 131 0.75 6.58 0.94
N LEU A 132 1.86 6.83 1.64
CA LEU A 132 1.99 6.50 3.08
C LEU A 132 0.93 7.20 3.93
N PHE A 133 0.74 8.50 3.74
CA PHE A 133 -0.25 9.30 4.44
C PHE A 133 -1.66 8.72 4.25
N LEU A 134 -2.03 8.43 3.00
CA LEU A 134 -3.35 7.96 2.66
C LEU A 134 -3.65 6.59 3.27
N ILE A 135 -2.71 5.65 3.13
CA ILE A 135 -2.87 4.30 3.66
C ILE A 135 -2.90 4.30 5.18
N MET A 136 -2.04 5.09 5.84
CA MET A 136 -2.10 5.24 7.30
C MET A 136 -3.45 5.79 7.75
N LYS A 137 -3.99 6.81 7.06
CA LYS A 137 -5.30 7.40 7.38
C LYS A 137 -6.42 6.37 7.22
N PHE A 138 -6.49 5.69 6.06
CA PHE A 138 -7.57 4.74 5.81
C PHE A 138 -7.43 3.46 6.61
N LEU A 139 -6.22 3.03 6.94
CA LEU A 139 -6.04 1.90 7.86
C LEU A 139 -6.52 2.29 9.26
N ALA A 140 -6.14 3.48 9.76
CA ALA A 140 -6.60 3.96 11.06
C ALA A 140 -8.13 4.11 11.11
N ALA A 141 -8.77 4.48 9.99
CA ALA A 141 -10.23 4.60 9.89
C ALA A 141 -10.96 3.27 9.72
N SER A 142 -10.46 2.37 8.86
CA SER A 142 -11.17 1.15 8.46
C SER A 142 -10.79 -0.10 9.25
N GLY A 143 -9.62 -0.12 9.89
CA GLY A 143 -9.04 -1.31 10.51
C GLY A 143 -8.64 -2.42 9.51
N PHE A 144 -8.75 -2.18 8.20
CA PHE A 144 -8.46 -3.18 7.18
C PHE A 144 -6.94 -3.30 6.95
N ALA A 145 -6.31 -4.31 7.55
CA ALA A 145 -4.85 -4.47 7.60
C ALA A 145 -4.13 -4.67 6.24
N TYR A 146 -4.87 -4.95 5.17
CA TYR A 146 -4.32 -5.25 3.84
C TYR A 146 -4.36 -4.05 2.89
N LEU A 147 -4.20 -2.86 3.46
CA LEU A 147 -3.95 -1.63 2.72
C LEU A 147 -2.45 -1.43 2.58
N PHE A 148 -1.96 -1.44 1.34
CA PHE A 148 -0.55 -1.21 1.07
C PHE A 148 -0.37 0.03 0.19
N PRO A 149 0.64 0.86 0.46
CA PRO A 149 0.85 2.05 -0.33
C PRO A 149 1.35 1.66 -1.73
N ASN A 150 0.89 2.41 -2.72
CA ASN A 150 1.30 2.31 -4.11
C ASN A 150 1.77 3.70 -4.58
N TRP A 151 3.05 3.83 -4.90
CA TRP A 151 3.69 5.09 -5.30
C TRP A 151 4.70 4.90 -6.45
N GLY A 152 4.66 3.75 -7.12
CA GLY A 152 5.75 3.24 -7.96
C GLY A 152 5.85 3.76 -9.41
N THR A 153 6.89 3.28 -10.12
CA THR A 153 7.30 3.67 -11.49
C THR A 153 6.21 3.71 -12.53
N SER A 154 5.18 2.87 -12.43
CA SER A 154 4.14 2.84 -13.47
C SER A 154 3.60 4.24 -13.69
N ILE A 155 3.49 5.08 -12.66
CA ILE A 155 2.56 6.18 -12.78
C ILE A 155 3.22 7.42 -13.39
N PRO A 156 4.28 8.04 -12.83
CA PRO A 156 4.99 9.12 -13.55
C PRO A 156 5.38 8.74 -14.98
N VAL A 157 5.74 7.47 -15.23
CA VAL A 157 6.05 6.96 -16.57
C VAL A 157 4.83 6.87 -17.48
N ILE A 158 3.65 6.52 -16.94
CA ILE A 158 2.44 6.31 -17.76
C ILE A 158 1.85 7.64 -18.29
N TRP A 159 1.95 8.77 -17.57
CA TRP A 159 1.48 10.08 -18.07
C TRP A 159 2.60 10.98 -18.59
N ALA A 160 3.82 10.95 -18.03
CA ALA A 160 4.92 11.78 -18.56
C ALA A 160 5.64 11.13 -19.76
N GLY A 161 5.62 9.80 -19.85
CA GLY A 161 6.39 9.04 -20.83
C GLY A 161 7.86 8.85 -20.43
N THR A 162 8.54 7.88 -21.04
CA THR A 162 9.98 7.60 -20.83
C THR A 162 10.91 8.24 -21.86
N SER A 163 10.37 8.82 -22.93
CA SER A 163 11.16 9.40 -24.04
C SER A 163 12.22 10.41 -23.61
N ARG A 164 11.95 11.20 -22.57
CA ARG A 164 12.88 12.22 -22.04
C ARG A 164 13.72 11.73 -20.86
N MET A 165 13.59 10.47 -20.46
CA MET A 165 14.37 9.91 -19.35
C MET A 165 15.73 9.43 -19.86
N SER A 166 16.79 9.73 -19.11
CA SER A 166 18.10 9.12 -19.36
C SER A 166 18.05 7.62 -19.04
N GLU A 167 18.95 6.85 -19.63
CA GLU A 167 19.08 5.41 -19.33
C GLU A 167 19.38 5.17 -17.85
N ALA A 168 20.22 6.02 -17.25
CA ALA A 168 20.48 5.99 -15.81
C ALA A 168 19.19 6.14 -15.00
N THR A 169 18.30 7.08 -15.36
CA THR A 169 17.00 7.24 -14.71
C THR A 169 16.09 6.04 -14.94
N LEU A 170 16.09 5.43 -16.14
CA LEU A 170 15.29 4.24 -16.42
C LEU A 170 15.73 3.06 -15.54
N VAL A 171 17.03 2.77 -15.50
CA VAL A 171 17.63 1.73 -14.65
C VAL A 171 17.34 2.03 -13.18
N ALA A 172 17.68 3.23 -12.70
CA ALA A 172 17.47 3.68 -11.34
C ALA A 172 16.01 3.52 -10.90
N SER A 173 15.07 3.90 -11.77
CA SER A 173 13.65 3.82 -11.47
C SER A 173 13.19 2.37 -11.25
N ARG A 174 13.65 1.43 -12.08
CA ARG A 174 13.32 0.01 -11.92
C ARG A 174 13.94 -0.58 -10.66
N VAL A 175 15.16 -0.20 -10.33
CA VAL A 175 15.85 -0.61 -9.10
C VAL A 175 15.11 -0.09 -7.86
N VAL A 176 14.91 1.22 -7.76
CA VAL A 176 14.27 1.86 -6.59
C VAL A 176 12.85 1.38 -6.35
N ASN A 177 12.04 1.23 -7.41
CA ASN A 177 10.65 0.82 -7.28
C ASN A 177 10.49 -0.69 -7.04
N TRP A 178 11.59 -1.44 -7.14
CA TRP A 178 11.63 -2.83 -6.71
C TRP A 178 11.85 -2.94 -5.20
N ARG A 179 10.81 -2.65 -4.41
CA ARG A 179 10.70 -2.91 -2.95
C ARG A 179 11.95 -2.56 -2.11
N LEU A 180 12.83 -1.68 -2.60
CA LEU A 180 14.18 -1.47 -2.09
C LEU A 180 14.16 -0.71 -0.76
N LEU A 181 13.09 0.07 -0.55
CA LEU A 181 12.77 0.64 0.74
C LEU A 181 12.20 -0.42 1.67
N ALA A 182 13.07 -1.20 2.27
CA ALA A 182 12.71 -2.05 3.40
C ALA A 182 11.98 -1.20 4.48
N GLY A 183 10.89 -1.73 5.03
CA GLY A 183 10.18 -1.08 6.14
C GLY A 183 9.00 -0.17 5.76
N TRP A 184 8.59 -0.06 4.50
CA TRP A 184 7.35 0.67 4.12
C TRP A 184 6.07 0.16 4.81
N ARG A 185 6.10 -1.09 5.32
CA ARG A 185 5.01 -1.67 6.13
C ARG A 185 4.94 -1.10 7.54
N LEU A 186 6.04 -0.59 8.08
CA LEU A 186 6.10 -0.05 9.43
C LEU A 186 5.27 1.24 9.58
N PRO A 187 5.42 2.28 8.74
CA PRO A 187 4.56 3.47 8.83
C PRO A 187 3.08 3.12 8.91
N VAL A 188 2.65 2.15 8.10
CA VAL A 188 1.27 1.67 8.06
C VAL A 188 0.87 1.03 9.41
N ALA A 189 1.75 0.28 10.08
CA ALA A 189 1.46 -0.31 11.40
C ALA A 189 1.52 0.70 12.57
N LEU A 190 2.21 1.84 12.42
CA LEU A 190 2.45 2.79 13.52
C LEU A 190 1.19 3.30 14.24
N PRO A 191 0.06 3.61 13.58
CA PRO A 191 -1.15 4.03 14.30
C PRO A 191 -1.65 2.98 15.29
N HIS A 192 -1.56 1.70 14.95
CA HIS A 192 -1.96 0.60 15.85
C HIS A 192 -0.95 0.41 16.98
N VAL A 193 0.35 0.48 16.68
CA VAL A 193 1.41 0.40 17.70
C VAL A 193 1.31 1.57 18.69
N ALA A 194 1.06 2.78 18.20
CA ALA A 194 0.85 3.97 19.01
C ALA A 194 -0.41 3.84 19.89
N ARG A 195 -1.49 3.29 19.36
CA ARG A 195 -2.71 3.02 20.14
C ARG A 195 -2.49 1.96 21.22
N LEU A 196 -1.72 0.91 20.93
CA LEU A 196 -1.44 -0.18 21.87
C LEU A 196 -0.52 0.26 23.02
N LEU A 197 0.54 0.98 22.70
CA LEU A 197 1.58 1.35 23.67
C LEU A 197 1.31 2.71 24.34
N GLY A 198 0.49 3.56 23.73
CA GLY A 198 0.17 4.90 24.23
C GLY A 198 1.44 5.70 24.56
N ALA A 199 1.46 6.33 25.73
CA ALA A 199 2.59 7.12 26.22
C ALA A 199 3.89 6.32 26.45
N ARG A 200 3.83 4.97 26.46
CA ARG A 200 5.03 4.12 26.58
C ARG A 200 5.84 4.07 25.28
N LEU A 201 5.21 4.37 24.14
CA LEU A 201 5.90 4.38 22.85
C LEU A 201 6.82 5.60 22.75
N LYS A 202 8.12 5.35 22.75
CA LYS A 202 9.14 6.39 22.52
C LYS A 202 9.68 6.27 21.11
N ALA A 203 9.97 7.42 20.48
CA ALA A 203 10.58 7.47 19.15
C ALA A 203 11.83 6.60 19.05
N ARG A 204 12.71 6.64 20.07
CA ARG A 204 13.93 5.81 20.15
C ARG A 204 13.65 4.31 20.04
N THR A 205 12.53 3.83 20.59
CA THR A 205 12.16 2.41 20.53
C THR A 205 11.81 2.00 19.11
N ILE A 206 11.14 2.88 18.36
CA ILE A 206 10.81 2.63 16.95
C ILE A 206 12.09 2.59 16.12
N TYR A 207 12.93 3.63 16.19
CA TYR A 207 14.13 3.70 15.37
C TYR A 207 15.12 2.57 15.70
N SER A 208 15.33 2.26 16.98
CA SER A 208 16.21 1.14 17.37
C SER A 208 15.66 -0.21 16.92
N ALA A 209 14.36 -0.48 17.06
CA ALA A 209 13.76 -1.73 16.60
C ALA A 209 13.87 -1.89 15.08
N VAL A 210 13.68 -0.80 14.32
CA VAL A 210 13.80 -0.81 12.86
C VAL A 210 15.23 -1.07 12.44
N LEU A 211 16.20 -0.32 12.99
CA LEU A 211 17.61 -0.48 12.63
C LEU A 211 18.13 -1.86 13.02
N LEU A 212 17.80 -2.34 14.21
CA LEU A 212 18.17 -3.68 14.66
C LEU A 212 17.52 -4.76 13.79
N GLY A 213 16.22 -4.62 13.50
CA GLY A 213 15.51 -5.56 12.63
C GLY A 213 16.07 -5.61 11.22
N LEU A 214 16.40 -4.46 10.63
CA LEU A 214 17.03 -4.37 9.31
C LEU A 214 18.44 -4.96 9.32
N ALA A 215 19.24 -4.67 10.35
CA ALA A 215 20.60 -5.20 10.49
C ALA A 215 20.59 -6.72 10.64
N ILE A 216 19.79 -7.25 11.58
CA ILE A 216 19.67 -8.70 11.80
C ILE A 216 19.14 -9.38 10.54
N ALA A 217 18.04 -8.92 9.97
CA ALA A 217 17.45 -9.55 8.79
C ALA A 217 18.41 -9.50 7.58
N GLY A 218 19.06 -8.36 7.35
CA GLY A 218 20.03 -8.18 6.27
C GLY A 218 21.25 -9.09 6.43
N LEU A 219 21.91 -9.03 7.60
CA LEU A 219 23.10 -9.85 7.87
C LEU A 219 22.78 -11.35 7.85
N TYR A 220 21.64 -11.75 8.43
CA TYR A 220 21.22 -13.15 8.43
C TYR A 220 20.90 -13.67 7.02
N THR A 221 20.24 -12.86 6.20
CA THR A 221 19.96 -13.22 4.80
C THR A 221 21.25 -13.36 4.00
N VAL A 222 22.22 -12.46 4.20
CA VAL A 222 23.53 -12.54 3.54
C VAL A 222 24.29 -13.79 3.99
N TRP A 223 24.33 -14.04 5.30
CA TRP A 223 24.97 -15.23 5.89
C TRP A 223 24.38 -16.54 5.33
N LEU A 224 23.05 -16.67 5.30
CA LEU A 224 22.36 -17.82 4.69
C LEU A 224 22.71 -17.99 3.21
N CYS A 225 22.72 -16.89 2.45
CA CYS A 225 23.07 -16.94 1.02
C CYS A 225 24.52 -17.40 0.78
N TYR A 226 25.45 -17.10 1.69
CA TYR A 226 26.85 -17.55 1.61
C TYR A 226 27.02 -19.02 2.00
N LEU A 227 26.25 -19.51 2.98
CA LEU A 227 26.34 -20.90 3.43
C LEU A 227 25.75 -21.89 2.42
N ASP A 228 24.49 -21.68 2.03
CA ASP A 228 23.74 -22.67 1.26
C ASP A 228 23.65 -22.32 -0.24
N GLY A 229 24.14 -21.13 -0.61
CA GLY A 229 23.97 -20.55 -1.93
C GLY A 229 22.58 -19.96 -2.10
N GLY A 230 22.49 -18.64 -2.30
CA GLY A 230 21.21 -17.93 -2.43
C GLY A 230 20.27 -18.50 -3.52
N ALA A 231 20.83 -19.09 -4.58
CA ALA A 231 20.06 -19.72 -5.66
C ALA A 231 19.42 -21.07 -5.26
N THR A 232 19.99 -21.75 -4.27
CA THR A 232 19.57 -23.08 -3.80
C THR A 232 18.24 -23.04 -3.06
N PHE A 233 17.94 -21.93 -2.36
CA PHE A 233 16.68 -21.75 -1.64
C PHE A 233 15.44 -21.78 -2.54
N ARG A 234 15.59 -21.57 -3.86
CA ARG A 234 14.48 -21.57 -4.86
C ARG A 234 13.28 -20.71 -4.46
N THR A 235 13.47 -19.72 -3.58
CA THR A 235 12.40 -18.83 -3.14
C THR A 235 12.20 -17.71 -4.15
N TRP A 236 10.96 -17.23 -4.27
CA TRP A 236 10.65 -16.07 -5.09
C TRP A 236 11.53 -14.87 -4.74
N SER A 237 11.75 -14.60 -3.45
CA SER A 237 12.51 -13.44 -2.96
C SER A 237 13.99 -13.43 -3.36
N LEU A 238 14.64 -14.59 -3.49
CA LEU A 238 16.07 -14.69 -3.81
C LEU A 238 16.35 -14.97 -5.29
N VAL A 239 15.42 -15.63 -6.00
CA VAL A 239 15.63 -16.04 -7.39
C VAL A 239 14.72 -15.27 -8.35
N GLY A 240 13.41 -15.40 -8.18
CA GLY A 240 12.44 -14.84 -9.13
C GLY A 240 12.39 -13.32 -9.11
N ALA A 241 12.47 -12.74 -7.92
CA ALA A 241 12.48 -11.32 -7.65
C ALA A 241 13.66 -10.60 -8.33
N PRO A 242 14.94 -10.93 -8.05
CA PRO A 242 16.08 -10.29 -8.71
C PRO A 242 16.09 -10.49 -10.23
N ARG A 243 15.70 -11.68 -10.71
CA ARG A 243 15.58 -11.95 -12.16
C ARG A 243 14.53 -11.06 -12.81
N GLY A 244 13.37 -10.86 -12.16
CA GLY A 244 12.32 -9.96 -12.63
C GLY A 244 12.80 -8.52 -12.75
N VAL A 245 13.59 -8.04 -11.78
CA VAL A 245 14.23 -6.71 -11.84
C VAL A 245 15.19 -6.62 -13.00
N TYR A 246 16.12 -7.57 -13.09
CA TYR A 246 17.13 -7.58 -14.13
C TYR A 246 16.49 -7.60 -15.52
N ASN A 247 15.53 -8.51 -15.76
CA ASN A 247 14.83 -8.60 -17.03
C ASN A 247 14.04 -7.32 -17.36
N GLY A 248 13.42 -6.71 -16.34
CA GLY A 248 12.71 -5.44 -16.49
C GLY A 248 13.63 -4.27 -16.85
N ILE A 249 14.84 -4.24 -16.28
CA ILE A 249 15.88 -3.27 -16.61
C ILE A 249 16.41 -3.52 -18.02
N ALA A 250 16.82 -4.75 -18.32
CA ALA A 250 17.36 -5.15 -19.62
C ALA A 250 16.39 -4.76 -20.74
N LYS A 251 15.11 -5.10 -20.57
CA LYS A 251 14.04 -4.73 -21.50
C LYS A 251 13.93 -3.21 -21.69
N ALA A 252 13.94 -2.45 -20.59
CA ALA A 252 13.80 -0.99 -20.64
C ALA A 252 14.96 -0.29 -21.35
N VAL A 253 16.17 -0.87 -21.30
CA VAL A 253 17.36 -0.35 -21.97
C VAL A 253 17.43 -0.81 -23.44
N SER A 254 17.16 -2.09 -23.71
CA SER A 254 17.27 -2.67 -25.05
C SER A 254 16.19 -2.17 -26.01
N GLU A 255 14.95 -1.96 -25.52
CA GLU A 255 13.81 -1.55 -26.34
C GLU A 255 13.67 -0.02 -26.38
N THR A 256 14.70 0.68 -26.86
CA THR A 256 14.71 2.16 -26.92
C THR A 256 13.61 2.73 -27.84
N SER A 257 13.17 1.98 -28.85
CA SER A 257 12.03 2.34 -29.72
C SER A 257 10.67 2.28 -29.02
N ALA A 258 10.56 1.60 -27.86
CA ALA A 258 9.35 1.50 -27.06
C ALA A 258 9.22 2.63 -26.02
N ARG A 259 10.07 3.68 -26.10
CA ARG A 259 9.98 4.82 -25.20
C ARG A 259 8.66 5.59 -25.42
N THR A 260 7.92 5.78 -24.34
CA THR A 260 6.59 6.38 -24.37
C THR A 260 6.67 7.91 -24.32
N VAL A 261 5.65 8.57 -24.85
CA VAL A 261 5.46 10.02 -24.74
C VAL A 261 4.25 10.32 -23.86
N THR A 262 4.10 11.58 -23.49
CA THR A 262 2.92 12.04 -22.75
C THR A 262 1.64 11.71 -23.50
N ASP A 263 0.70 11.05 -22.82
CA ASP A 263 -0.53 10.53 -23.42
C ASP A 263 -1.76 11.19 -22.76
N PRO A 264 -2.45 12.11 -23.48
CA PRO A 264 -3.62 12.81 -22.94
C PRO A 264 -4.77 11.88 -22.53
N ALA A 265 -4.94 10.75 -23.22
CA ALA A 265 -6.04 9.82 -22.92
C ALA A 265 -5.79 9.07 -21.61
N LYS A 266 -4.53 8.71 -21.33
CA LYS A 266 -4.14 8.12 -20.04
C LYS A 266 -4.25 9.14 -18.90
N ILE A 267 -3.89 10.40 -19.16
CA ILE A 267 -4.07 11.52 -18.21
C ILE A 267 -5.57 11.71 -17.89
N PHE A 268 -6.44 11.64 -18.90
CA PHE A 268 -7.87 11.73 -18.71
C PHE A 268 -8.40 10.62 -17.79
N VAL A 269 -8.00 9.36 -17.99
CA VAL A 269 -8.38 8.24 -17.09
C VAL A 269 -7.93 8.48 -15.66
N TRP A 270 -6.72 9.04 -15.47
CA TRP A 270 -6.22 9.39 -14.15
C TRP A 270 -7.06 10.50 -13.48
N PHE A 271 -7.41 11.57 -14.21
CA PHE A 271 -8.32 12.60 -13.70
C PHE A 271 -9.75 12.07 -13.45
N LEU A 272 -10.21 11.12 -14.25
CA LEU A 272 -11.49 10.44 -14.03
C LEU A 272 -11.50 9.71 -12.68
N GLY A 273 -10.37 9.10 -12.30
CA GLY A 273 -10.16 8.57 -10.95
C GLY A 273 -10.27 9.61 -9.84
N ILE A 274 -9.66 10.79 -10.02
CA ILE A 274 -9.78 11.91 -9.06
C ILE A 274 -11.24 12.35 -8.93
N GLY A 275 -11.94 12.49 -10.07
CA GLY A 275 -13.36 12.84 -10.11
C GLY A 275 -14.24 11.81 -9.40
N ALA A 276 -14.00 10.51 -9.61
CA ALA A 276 -14.72 9.43 -8.96
C ALA A 276 -14.49 9.42 -7.43
N ALA A 277 -13.27 9.67 -6.98
CA ALA A 277 -12.97 9.84 -5.55
C ALA A 277 -13.74 11.02 -4.94
N ALA A 278 -13.74 12.17 -5.60
CA ALA A 278 -14.45 13.36 -5.13
C ALA A 278 -15.96 13.12 -5.09
N LEU A 279 -16.54 12.59 -6.17
CA LEU A 279 -17.96 12.27 -6.27
C LEU A 279 -18.39 11.30 -5.17
N THR A 280 -17.68 10.19 -5.00
CA THR A 280 -18.01 9.17 -4.00
C THR A 280 -17.90 9.72 -2.58
N THR A 281 -16.89 10.55 -2.32
CA THR A 281 -16.73 11.17 -1.00
C THR A 281 -17.83 12.19 -0.70
N ILE A 282 -18.26 12.98 -1.69
CA ILE A 282 -19.35 13.94 -1.55
C ILE A 282 -20.69 13.21 -1.37
N LEU A 283 -20.95 12.18 -2.17
CA LEU A 283 -22.17 11.38 -2.06
C LEU A 283 -22.24 10.68 -0.71
N GLN A 284 -21.14 10.11 -0.23
CA GLN A 284 -21.09 9.52 1.11
C GLN A 284 -21.39 10.55 2.21
N ALA A 285 -20.94 11.80 2.05
CA ALA A 285 -21.16 12.85 3.04
C ALA A 285 -22.58 13.46 3.00
N ARG A 286 -23.23 13.46 1.83
CA ARG A 286 -24.51 14.17 1.61
C ARG A 286 -25.72 13.25 1.43
N ALA A 287 -25.52 12.05 0.91
CA ALA A 287 -26.59 11.09 0.63
C ALA A 287 -26.51 9.94 1.64
N SER A 288 -27.44 9.92 2.59
CA SER A 288 -27.52 8.89 3.63
C SER A 288 -27.76 7.47 3.09
N TRP A 289 -28.31 7.35 1.88
CA TRP A 289 -28.56 6.06 1.22
C TRP A 289 -27.35 5.55 0.43
N TRP A 290 -26.31 6.36 0.23
CA TRP A 290 -25.17 5.98 -0.61
C TRP A 290 -24.34 4.88 0.08
N PRO A 291 -24.23 3.68 -0.52
CA PRO A 291 -23.65 2.53 0.17
C PRO A 291 -22.13 2.43 0.03
N PHE A 292 -21.53 3.14 -0.93
CA PHE A 292 -20.12 2.99 -1.29
C PHE A 292 -19.21 3.92 -0.52
N HIS A 293 -18.26 3.31 0.18
CA HIS A 293 -17.15 3.97 0.84
C HIS A 293 -16.01 4.21 -0.16
N PRO A 294 -15.36 5.40 -0.19
CA PRO A 294 -14.27 5.71 -1.14
C PRO A 294 -13.07 4.74 -1.09
N VAL A 295 -12.83 4.10 0.05
CA VAL A 295 -11.84 3.01 0.20
C VAL A 295 -12.13 1.84 -0.74
N GLY A 296 -13.38 1.51 -1.01
CA GLY A 296 -13.71 0.45 -1.95
C GLY A 296 -13.28 0.80 -3.39
N LEU A 297 -13.34 2.08 -3.79
CA LEU A 297 -12.79 2.52 -5.08
C LEU A 297 -11.26 2.43 -5.11
N LEU A 298 -10.59 2.77 -4.00
CA LEU A 298 -9.15 2.64 -3.88
C LEU A 298 -8.70 1.17 -4.02
N LEU A 299 -9.54 0.23 -3.62
CA LEU A 299 -9.25 -1.21 -3.63
C LEU A 299 -9.96 -1.99 -4.74
N MET A 300 -10.58 -1.29 -5.70
CA MET A 300 -11.45 -1.84 -6.74
C MET A 300 -10.79 -2.94 -7.58
N PHE A 301 -9.46 -3.00 -7.61
CA PHE A 301 -8.74 -4.10 -8.27
C PHE A 301 -7.38 -4.38 -7.63
N ASP A 302 -7.34 -4.34 -6.29
CA ASP A 302 -6.11 -4.64 -5.55
C ASP A 302 -5.80 -6.15 -5.57
N GLY A 303 -4.52 -6.48 -5.69
CA GLY A 303 -4.06 -7.87 -5.77
C GLY A 303 -4.33 -8.68 -4.50
N TYR A 304 -4.35 -8.06 -3.32
CA TYR A 304 -4.68 -8.73 -2.07
C TYR A 304 -6.19 -8.87 -1.90
N VAL A 305 -6.97 -7.88 -2.33
CA VAL A 305 -8.43 -8.03 -2.38
C VAL A 305 -8.82 -9.19 -3.29
N ARG A 306 -8.15 -9.39 -4.43
CA ARG A 306 -8.36 -10.58 -5.28
C ARG A 306 -8.19 -11.89 -4.52
N LEU A 307 -7.17 -12.00 -3.66
CA LEU A 307 -6.92 -13.23 -2.89
C LEU A 307 -7.99 -13.49 -1.82
N TYR A 308 -8.63 -12.42 -1.33
CA TYR A 308 -9.48 -12.48 -0.14
C TYR A 308 -10.92 -12.03 -0.38
N VAL A 309 -11.33 -11.81 -1.64
CA VAL A 309 -12.67 -11.28 -1.97
C VAL A 309 -13.78 -12.18 -1.43
N LEU A 310 -13.60 -13.50 -1.53
CA LEU A 310 -14.57 -14.47 -1.01
C LEU A 310 -14.66 -14.38 0.52
N ASP A 311 -13.53 -14.31 1.21
CA ASP A 311 -13.49 -14.15 2.67
C ASP A 311 -14.19 -12.86 3.11
N ILE A 312 -13.94 -11.76 2.40
CA ILE A 312 -14.55 -10.45 2.66
C ILE A 312 -16.06 -10.50 2.43
N PHE A 313 -16.52 -11.16 1.36
CA PHE A 313 -17.93 -11.36 1.06
C PHE A 313 -18.63 -12.22 2.13
N LEU A 314 -18.04 -13.37 2.50
CA LEU A 314 -18.58 -14.27 3.52
C LEU A 314 -18.70 -13.57 4.87
N ILE A 315 -17.68 -12.81 5.28
CA ILE A 315 -17.72 -12.03 6.53
C ILE A 315 -18.70 -10.88 6.46
N TRP A 316 -18.79 -10.18 5.33
CA TRP A 316 -19.83 -9.17 5.13
C TRP A 316 -21.22 -9.77 5.32
N GLY A 317 -21.50 -10.92 4.69
CA GLY A 317 -22.78 -11.63 4.80
C GLY A 317 -23.07 -12.09 6.23
N ALA A 318 -22.10 -12.73 6.88
CA ALA A 318 -22.22 -13.17 8.27
C ALA A 318 -22.43 -12.00 9.23
N LYS A 319 -21.65 -10.92 9.08
CA LYS A 319 -21.78 -9.71 9.91
C LYS A 319 -23.11 -9.00 9.67
N ALA A 320 -23.57 -8.93 8.41
CA ALA A 320 -24.89 -8.39 8.08
C ALA A 320 -26.01 -9.22 8.74
N ALA A 321 -25.92 -10.55 8.70
CA ALA A 321 -26.88 -11.44 9.36
C ALA A 321 -26.88 -11.25 10.88
N ILE A 322 -25.70 -11.21 11.51
CA ILE A 322 -25.54 -10.98 12.95
C ILE A 322 -26.17 -9.64 13.37
N LEU A 323 -25.87 -8.57 12.64
CA LEU A 323 -26.40 -7.23 12.94
C LEU A 323 -27.91 -7.14 12.69
N ARG A 324 -28.44 -7.83 11.69
CA ARG A 324 -29.88 -7.86 11.40
C ARG A 324 -30.68 -8.70 12.40
N LEU A 325 -30.16 -9.85 12.82
CA LEU A 325 -30.88 -10.80 13.67
C LEU A 325 -30.74 -10.50 15.16
N GLY A 326 -29.57 -10.06 15.61
CA GLY A 326 -29.27 -9.87 17.03
C GLY A 326 -28.73 -8.49 17.41
N GLY A 327 -28.70 -7.56 16.45
CA GLY A 327 -28.22 -6.20 16.68
C GLY A 327 -26.78 -6.12 17.17
N ILE A 328 -26.46 -5.03 17.85
CA ILE A 328 -25.13 -4.79 18.39
C ILE A 328 -24.77 -5.76 19.53
N THR A 329 -25.76 -6.23 20.29
CA THR A 329 -25.55 -7.15 21.41
C THR A 329 -24.99 -8.48 20.94
N LEU A 330 -25.55 -9.07 19.87
CA LEU A 330 -25.01 -10.29 19.29
C LEU A 330 -23.63 -10.08 18.67
N TYR A 331 -23.41 -8.93 18.02
CA TYR A 331 -22.09 -8.57 17.50
C TYR A 331 -21.02 -8.57 18.60
N GLU A 332 -21.27 -7.93 19.75
CA GLU A 332 -20.32 -7.91 20.87
C GLU A 332 -20.14 -9.30 21.51
N ARG A 333 -21.14 -10.18 21.47
CA ARG A 333 -21.01 -11.58 21.92
C ARG A 333 -20.17 -12.46 21.00
N VAL A 334 -20.24 -12.22 19.68
CA VAL A 334 -19.47 -12.99 18.68
C VAL A 334 -18.01 -12.53 18.62
N LYS A 335 -17.75 -11.26 18.91
CA LYS A 335 -16.43 -10.61 18.79
C LYS A 335 -15.28 -11.32 19.55
N PRO A 336 -15.44 -11.84 20.78
CA PRO A 336 -14.43 -12.67 21.43
C PRO A 336 -14.03 -13.92 20.63
N GLY A 337 -15.01 -14.61 20.02
CA GLY A 337 -14.74 -15.79 19.17
C GLY A 337 -13.95 -15.42 17.92
N VAL A 338 -14.22 -14.25 17.35
CA VAL A 338 -13.48 -13.70 16.20
C VAL A 338 -12.03 -13.38 16.59
N TYR A 339 -11.79 -12.81 17.76
CA TYR A 339 -10.42 -12.66 18.27
C TYR A 339 -9.76 -14.03 18.47
N GLY A 340 -10.50 -15.03 18.94
CA GLY A 340 -10.06 -16.42 19.02
C GLY A 340 -9.60 -16.97 17.66
N LEU A 341 -10.29 -16.66 16.57
CA LEU A 341 -9.86 -17.04 15.21
C LEU A 341 -8.54 -16.37 14.80
N ILE A 342 -8.34 -15.10 15.14
CA ILE A 342 -7.10 -14.37 14.82
C ILE A 342 -5.93 -14.95 15.61
N VAL A 343 -6.10 -15.10 16.92
CA VAL A 343 -5.06 -15.63 17.82
C VAL A 343 -4.78 -17.10 17.52
N GLY A 344 -5.83 -17.90 17.29
CA GLY A 344 -5.73 -19.31 16.95
C GLY A 344 -4.97 -19.53 15.64
N TYR A 345 -5.20 -18.69 14.63
CA TYR A 345 -4.41 -18.73 13.39
C TYR A 345 -2.93 -18.44 13.65
N ALA A 346 -2.62 -17.36 14.38
CA ALA A 346 -1.24 -17.00 14.70
C ALA A 346 -0.54 -18.10 15.54
N ALA A 347 -1.25 -18.68 16.51
CA ALA A 347 -0.77 -19.78 17.32
C ALA A 347 -0.54 -21.05 16.50
N ALA A 348 -1.44 -21.39 15.57
CA ALA A 348 -1.28 -22.54 14.69
C ALA A 348 -0.08 -22.39 13.76
N VAL A 349 0.12 -21.20 13.16
CA VAL A 349 1.31 -20.92 12.35
C VAL A 349 2.59 -21.00 13.19
N GLY A 350 2.58 -20.41 14.39
CA GLY A 350 3.73 -20.47 15.30
C GLY A 350 4.05 -21.89 15.76
N LEU A 351 3.04 -22.69 16.10
CA LEU A 351 3.23 -24.08 16.50
C LEU A 351 3.73 -24.93 15.34
N SER A 352 3.18 -24.74 14.13
CA SER A 352 3.66 -25.43 12.94
C SER A 352 5.14 -25.12 12.68
N PHE A 353 5.55 -23.86 12.87
CA PHE A 353 6.95 -23.47 12.73
C PHE A 353 7.85 -24.13 13.79
N LEU A 354 7.39 -24.23 15.04
CA LEU A 354 8.12 -24.97 16.08
C LEU A 354 8.23 -26.47 15.76
N VAL A 355 7.17 -27.07 15.20
CA VAL A 355 7.19 -28.47 14.78
C VAL A 355 8.21 -28.67 13.65
N ASP A 356 8.22 -27.80 12.64
CA ASP A 356 9.21 -27.87 11.56
C ASP A 356 10.64 -27.66 12.09
N LEU A 357 10.84 -26.75 13.04
CA LEU A 357 12.17 -26.51 13.61
C LEU A 357 12.73 -27.72 14.37
N ILE A 358 11.87 -28.46 15.08
CA ILE A 358 12.28 -29.59 15.93
C ILE A 358 12.38 -30.88 15.12
N TRP A 359 11.38 -31.18 14.27
CA TRP A 359 11.28 -32.46 13.57
C TRP A 359 11.73 -32.43 12.11
N PHE A 360 11.75 -31.25 11.47
CA PHE A 360 12.12 -31.09 10.04
C PHE A 360 13.16 -29.97 9.81
N PRO A 361 14.30 -29.93 10.54
CA PRO A 361 15.23 -28.79 10.53
C PRO A 361 15.84 -28.51 9.15
N THR A 362 15.94 -29.52 8.29
CA THR A 362 16.50 -29.40 6.92
C THR A 362 15.43 -29.46 5.83
N GLY A 363 14.15 -29.63 6.20
CA GLY A 363 13.06 -29.95 5.28
C GLY A 363 11.73 -29.34 5.68
N GLY A 364 11.76 -28.12 6.24
CA GLY A 364 10.56 -27.41 6.69
C GLY A 364 9.52 -27.26 5.59
N HIS A 365 8.26 -27.32 6.00
CA HIS A 365 7.11 -27.23 5.13
C HIS A 365 6.71 -25.78 4.87
N TYR A 366 5.99 -25.58 3.77
CA TYR A 366 5.38 -24.29 3.50
C TYR A 366 4.14 -24.09 4.40
N ILE A 367 4.33 -23.40 5.53
CA ILE A 367 3.27 -23.19 6.54
C ILE A 367 2.44 -21.95 6.21
N HIS A 368 3.09 -20.84 5.89
CA HIS A 368 2.43 -19.56 5.65
C HIS A 368 3.30 -18.64 4.78
N GLY A 369 2.67 -18.03 3.78
CA GLY A 369 3.32 -17.08 2.86
C GLY A 369 2.49 -16.85 1.62
N TYR A 370 3.09 -16.23 0.61
CA TYR A 370 2.55 -16.10 -0.75
C TYR A 370 3.50 -16.69 -1.78
#